data_AF-A0A2F0AE06-F1
#
_entry.id   AF-A0A2F0AE06-F1
#
_cell.length_a   1.000
_cell.length_b   1.000
_cell.length_c   1.000
_cell.angle_alpha   90.00
_cell.angle_beta   90.00
_cell.angle_gamma   90.00
#
_symmetry.space_group_name_H-M   'P 1'
#
loop_
_entity.id
_entity.type
_entity.pdbx_description
1 polymer ?
#
loop_
_entity_poly.entity_id
_entity_poly.type
_entity_poly.pdbx_seq_one_letter_code
_entity_poly.pdbx_strand_id
1 'polypeptide(L)'
;MNDLYKIENYDLLGPFLMTLTSSDDSWAYISSKGGMAAGRQNPDNSLFPYYTDNILHKQKSTGPVVRINLTKEDGKHYYWEPFNSIKQFNIVRNLYRSPLGNKIVFEEYNKDLKIKYLYQIQSSREYGFIFKSKLNNLSSSKITISLLNGIQNISPYGISV
;
A
#
# COMPACT_ATOMS: atom_id res chain seq x y z
N MET A 1 -4.30 4.96 14.93
CA MET A 1 -5.32 5.54 14.02
C MET A 1 -5.85 6.85 14.57
N ASN A 2 -5.88 7.02 15.90
CA ASN A 2 -6.01 8.36 16.50
C ASN A 2 -4.93 9.27 15.88
N ASP A 3 -5.34 10.49 15.52
CA ASP A 3 -4.53 11.57 14.95
C ASP A 3 -4.02 11.35 13.51
N LEU A 4 -4.82 10.72 12.63
CA LEU A 4 -4.60 10.74 11.18
C LEU A 4 -5.77 11.43 10.46
N TYR A 5 -5.46 12.25 9.45
CA TYR A 5 -6.47 12.66 8.48
C TYR A 5 -6.89 11.46 7.64
N LYS A 6 -8.18 11.37 7.31
CA LYS A 6 -8.77 10.29 6.52
C LYS A 6 -9.45 10.85 5.29
N ILE A 7 -9.12 10.29 4.13
CA ILE A 7 -9.89 10.45 2.89
C ILE A 7 -10.68 9.15 2.71
N GLU A 8 -11.99 9.23 2.90
CA GLU A 8 -12.89 8.11 2.67
C GLU A 8 -13.14 7.89 1.19
N ASN A 9 -13.26 6.62 0.78
CA ASN A 9 -13.53 6.24 -0.62
C ASN A 9 -12.56 6.93 -1.60
N TYR A 10 -11.28 7.01 -1.25
CA TYR A 10 -10.28 7.77 -2.01
C TYR A 10 -10.15 7.26 -3.45
N ASP A 11 -10.53 6.01 -3.70
CA ASP A 11 -10.47 5.37 -5.01
C ASP A 11 -11.50 5.93 -6.00
N LEU A 12 -12.52 6.64 -5.51
CA LEU A 12 -13.49 7.41 -6.32
C LEU A 12 -12.91 8.73 -6.84
N LEU A 13 -11.79 9.20 -6.27
CA LEU A 13 -11.08 10.36 -6.75
C LEU A 13 -10.19 9.99 -7.96
N GLY A 14 -9.90 11.00 -8.79
CA GLY A 14 -8.82 10.91 -9.77
C GLY A 14 -7.48 10.54 -9.10
N PRO A 15 -6.55 9.89 -9.81
CA PRO A 15 -5.21 9.66 -9.28
C PRO A 15 -4.57 10.97 -8.79
N PHE A 16 -3.88 10.91 -7.66
CA PHE A 16 -3.14 12.04 -7.12
C PHE A 16 -1.83 11.55 -6.50
N LEU A 17 -0.82 12.41 -6.50
CA LEU A 17 0.51 12.10 -5.98
C LEU A 17 0.66 12.63 -4.55
N MET A 18 1.38 11.88 -3.72
CA MET A 18 1.71 12.24 -2.35
C MET A 18 3.21 12.11 -2.13
N THR A 19 3.78 13.02 -1.35
CA THR A 19 5.15 12.88 -0.86
C THR A 19 5.14 12.37 0.57
N LEU A 20 5.97 11.38 0.91
CA LEU A 20 6.24 11.01 2.31
C LEU A 20 7.34 11.92 2.84
N THR A 21 7.03 12.72 3.86
CA THR A 21 8.05 13.60 4.46
C THR A 21 8.96 12.79 5.38
N SER A 22 10.25 13.16 5.41
CA SER A 22 11.23 12.56 6.32
C SER A 22 12.02 13.66 7.03
N SER A 23 12.50 13.37 8.23
CA SER A 23 13.47 14.23 8.95
C SER A 23 14.91 13.90 8.58
N ASP A 24 15.12 12.99 7.64
CA ASP A 24 16.43 12.54 7.13
C ASP A 24 16.49 12.70 5.59
N ASP A 25 17.39 11.95 4.94
CA ASP A 25 17.62 11.97 3.49
C ASP A 25 16.65 11.09 2.68
N SER A 26 15.63 10.48 3.30
CA SER A 26 14.65 9.64 2.60
C SER A 26 13.68 10.50 1.77
N TRP A 27 13.45 10.10 0.53
CA TRP A 27 12.45 10.68 -0.36
C TRP A 27 11.50 9.59 -0.87
N ALA A 28 10.20 9.89 -0.94
CA ALA A 28 9.24 8.98 -1.58
C ALA A 28 8.06 9.74 -2.19
N TYR A 29 7.74 9.38 -3.43
CA TYR A 29 6.57 9.82 -4.18
C TYR A 29 5.64 8.63 -4.37
N ILE A 30 4.42 8.75 -3.85
CA ILE A 30 3.45 7.67 -3.75
C ILE A 30 2.16 8.11 -4.45
N SER A 31 1.79 7.39 -5.49
CA SER A 31 0.51 7.52 -6.16
C SER A 31 -0.61 6.96 -5.29
N SER A 32 -1.77 7.61 -5.27
CA SER A 32 -2.97 7.06 -4.64
C SER A 32 -3.41 5.73 -5.28
N LYS A 33 -2.94 5.41 -6.50
CA LYS A 33 -3.16 4.10 -7.14
C LYS A 33 -2.17 3.00 -6.73
N GLY A 34 -1.23 3.29 -5.82
CA GLY A 34 -0.32 2.34 -5.20
C GLY A 34 1.10 2.32 -5.76
N GLY A 35 1.32 2.85 -6.98
CA GLY A 35 2.65 3.01 -7.55
C GLY A 35 3.52 3.99 -6.74
N MET A 36 4.81 3.71 -6.65
CA MET A 36 5.72 4.50 -5.82
C MET A 36 7.13 4.54 -6.41
N ALA A 37 7.77 5.69 -6.27
CA ALA A 37 9.22 5.86 -6.37
C ALA A 37 9.73 6.28 -5.00
N ALA A 38 10.79 5.65 -4.50
CA ALA A 38 11.35 5.97 -3.19
C ALA A 38 12.84 5.67 -3.15
N GLY A 39 13.58 6.35 -2.28
CA GLY A 39 15.01 6.17 -2.10
C GLY A 39 15.57 7.06 -0.99
N ARG A 40 16.89 7.17 -0.92
CA ARG A 40 17.59 8.09 -0.01
C ARG A 40 18.54 8.98 -0.80
N GLN A 41 18.81 10.19 -0.30
CA GLN A 41 19.72 11.19 -0.87
C GLN A 41 19.30 11.71 -2.25
N ASN A 42 19.34 10.88 -3.28
CA ASN A 42 19.08 11.24 -4.68
C ASN A 42 18.48 10.04 -5.46
N PRO A 43 18.01 10.25 -6.71
CA PRO A 43 17.41 9.20 -7.53
C PRO A 43 18.29 7.98 -7.82
N ASP A 44 19.62 8.15 -7.88
CA ASP A 44 20.57 7.05 -8.13
C ASP A 44 20.62 6.03 -6.98
N ASN A 45 20.13 6.41 -5.80
CA ASN A 45 20.00 5.57 -4.62
C ASN A 45 18.52 5.21 -4.38
N SER A 46 17.80 4.89 -5.46
CA SER A 46 16.39 4.51 -5.41
C SER A 46 16.19 3.07 -4.93
N LEU A 47 15.20 2.87 -4.07
CA LEU A 47 14.65 1.56 -3.70
C LEU A 47 13.69 1.04 -4.78
N PHE A 48 12.97 1.95 -5.43
CA PHE A 48 12.05 1.66 -6.54
C PHE A 48 12.37 2.57 -7.72
N PRO A 49 12.23 2.10 -8.97
CA PRO A 49 12.55 2.90 -10.15
C PRO A 49 11.95 4.31 -10.12
N TYR A 50 12.77 5.30 -10.45
CA TYR A 50 12.38 6.70 -10.44
C TYR A 50 11.70 7.06 -11.77
N TYR A 51 10.37 7.15 -11.74
CA TYR A 51 9.55 7.52 -12.89
C TYR A 51 8.69 8.74 -12.61
N THR A 52 8.24 9.39 -13.68
CA THR A 52 7.28 10.49 -13.63
C THR A 52 5.91 10.05 -13.10
N ASP A 53 5.15 10.98 -12.54
CA ASP A 53 3.87 10.74 -11.86
C ASP A 53 2.83 10.07 -12.77
N ASN A 54 2.76 10.44 -14.05
CA ASN A 54 1.89 9.83 -15.05
C ASN A 54 2.14 8.31 -15.21
N ILE A 55 3.38 7.85 -14.98
CA ILE A 55 3.76 6.43 -14.95
C ILE A 55 3.38 5.82 -13.60
N LEU A 56 3.67 6.49 -12.47
CA LEU A 56 3.31 6.02 -11.13
C LEU A 56 1.80 5.85 -10.93
N HIS A 57 0.97 6.62 -11.63
CA HIS A 57 -0.49 6.46 -11.62
C HIS A 57 -0.99 5.22 -12.38
N LYS A 58 -0.19 4.70 -13.31
CA LYS A 58 -0.54 3.56 -14.17
C LYS A 58 0.14 2.25 -13.73
N GLN A 59 1.33 2.34 -13.15
CA GLN A 59 2.09 1.17 -12.72
C GLN A 59 1.61 0.66 -11.37
N LYS A 60 1.34 -0.66 -11.33
CA LYS A 60 1.05 -1.42 -10.10
C LYS A 60 2.12 -2.46 -9.79
N SER A 61 3.08 -2.61 -10.68
CA SER A 61 4.18 -3.56 -10.59
C SER A 61 5.29 -3.12 -9.65
N THR A 62 5.19 -1.94 -9.02
CA THR A 62 6.23 -1.34 -8.18
C THR A 62 5.68 -0.97 -6.82
N GLY A 63 6.33 -1.41 -5.74
CA GLY A 63 5.90 -1.14 -4.37
C GLY A 63 5.19 -2.32 -3.68
N PRO A 64 4.32 -2.05 -2.67
CA PRO A 64 3.66 -3.09 -1.88
C PRO A 64 2.75 -3.99 -2.72
N VAL A 65 2.82 -5.31 -2.47
CA VAL A 65 1.95 -6.33 -3.07
C VAL A 65 1.34 -7.21 -1.98
N VAL A 66 0.06 -7.53 -2.14
CA VAL A 66 -0.68 -8.42 -1.24
C VAL A 66 -1.66 -9.28 -2.04
N ARG A 67 -1.66 -10.58 -1.82
CA ARG A 67 -2.63 -11.53 -2.39
C ARG A 67 -3.07 -12.51 -1.33
N ILE A 68 -4.38 -12.73 -1.25
CA ILE A 68 -5.01 -13.45 -0.14
C ILE A 68 -5.87 -14.55 -0.73
N ASN A 69 -5.45 -15.80 -0.51
CA ASN A 69 -6.32 -16.96 -0.67
C ASN A 69 -7.00 -17.22 0.66
N LEU A 70 -8.32 -17.37 0.62
CA LEU A 70 -9.14 -17.52 1.81
C LEU A 70 -10.09 -18.69 1.69
N THR A 71 -10.22 -19.46 2.76
CA THR A 71 -11.22 -20.50 2.93
C THR A 71 -12.11 -20.17 4.13
N LYS A 72 -13.42 -20.13 3.91
CA LYS A 72 -14.45 -19.97 4.96
C LYS A 72 -14.73 -21.32 5.65
N GLU A 73 -15.35 -21.28 6.83
CA GLU A 73 -15.74 -22.50 7.57
C GLU A 73 -16.70 -23.40 6.78
N ASP A 74 -17.53 -22.85 5.89
CA ASP A 74 -18.42 -23.60 5.00
C ASP A 74 -17.70 -24.24 3.80
N GLY A 75 -16.36 -24.16 3.76
CA GLY A 75 -15.52 -24.72 2.69
C GLY A 75 -15.41 -23.84 1.45
N LYS A 76 -16.07 -22.68 1.38
CA LYS A 76 -15.95 -21.80 0.21
C LYS A 76 -14.58 -21.14 0.13
N HIS A 77 -14.04 -21.12 -1.08
CA HIS A 77 -12.74 -20.53 -1.39
C HIS A 77 -12.88 -19.20 -2.13
N TYR A 78 -12.06 -18.23 -1.76
CA TYR A 78 -12.02 -16.90 -2.35
C TYR A 78 -10.57 -16.46 -2.59
N TYR A 79 -10.35 -15.78 -3.71
CA TYR A 79 -9.14 -15.03 -3.98
C TYR A 79 -9.44 -13.54 -3.85
N TRP A 80 -8.62 -12.82 -3.09
CA TRP A 80 -8.74 -11.38 -2.93
C TRP A 80 -7.38 -10.70 -3.03
N GLU A 81 -7.30 -9.70 -3.89
CA GLU A 81 -6.12 -8.86 -4.07
C GLU A 81 -6.48 -7.40 -3.71
N PRO A 82 -6.25 -6.99 -2.44
CA PRO A 82 -6.49 -5.62 -2.02
C PRO A 82 -5.80 -4.61 -2.94
N PHE A 83 -6.44 -3.46 -3.16
CA PHE A 83 -5.95 -2.35 -4.00
C PHE A 83 -5.85 -2.64 -5.51
N ASN A 84 -6.34 -3.79 -5.98
CA ASN A 84 -6.47 -4.09 -7.41
C ASN A 84 -7.47 -3.11 -8.10
N SER A 85 -7.26 -2.82 -9.38
CA SER A 85 -8.14 -1.93 -10.16
C SER A 85 -9.47 -2.60 -10.47
N ILE A 86 -9.44 -3.92 -10.67
CA ILE A 86 -10.62 -4.71 -10.94
C ILE A 86 -11.29 -5.01 -9.60
N LYS A 87 -12.47 -4.42 -9.38
CA LYS A 87 -13.26 -4.65 -8.18
C LYS A 87 -14.10 -5.90 -8.37
N GLN A 88 -13.68 -7.01 -7.76
CA GLN A 88 -14.42 -8.28 -7.76
C GLN A 88 -15.44 -8.38 -6.61
N PHE A 89 -15.29 -7.54 -5.59
CA PHE A 89 -16.08 -7.54 -4.37
C PHE A 89 -16.62 -6.14 -4.06
N ASN A 90 -17.61 -6.08 -3.18
CA ASN A 90 -18.04 -4.83 -2.54
C ASN A 90 -16.96 -4.38 -1.55
N ILE A 91 -16.22 -3.32 -1.92
CA ILE A 91 -15.09 -2.82 -1.15
C ILE A 91 -15.27 -1.35 -0.76
N VAL A 92 -14.59 -0.95 0.31
CA VAL A 92 -14.37 0.45 0.70
C VAL A 92 -12.88 0.68 0.86
N ARG A 93 -12.34 1.71 0.22
CA ARG A 93 -10.92 2.08 0.35
C ARG A 93 -10.77 3.40 1.04
N ASN A 94 -9.94 3.44 2.07
CA ASN A 94 -9.64 4.65 2.81
C ASN A 94 -8.13 4.90 2.77
N LEU A 95 -7.77 6.18 2.71
CA LEU A 95 -6.40 6.62 2.75
C LEU A 95 -6.22 7.50 3.98
N TYR A 96 -5.14 7.29 4.72
CA TYR A 96 -4.83 8.07 5.91
C TYR A 96 -3.46 8.71 5.81
N ARG A 97 -3.30 9.88 6.41
CA ARG A 97 -2.03 10.59 6.47
C ARG A 97 -1.82 11.23 7.84
N SER A 98 -0.61 11.16 8.38
CA SER A 98 -0.26 11.88 9.61
C SER A 98 -0.21 13.40 9.36
N PRO A 99 -0.48 14.23 10.38
CA PRO A 99 -0.33 15.68 10.27
C PRO A 99 1.05 16.12 9.79
N LEU A 100 2.11 15.42 10.24
CA LEU A 100 3.48 15.69 9.82
C LEU A 100 3.81 15.16 8.41
N GLY A 101 2.94 14.35 7.82
CA GLY A 101 3.12 13.78 6.48
C GLY A 101 4.09 12.59 6.37
N ASN A 102 4.67 12.17 7.50
CA ASN A 102 5.69 11.12 7.58
C ASN A 102 5.12 9.69 7.65
N LYS A 103 3.79 9.57 7.55
CA LYS A 103 3.09 8.29 7.57
C LYS A 103 1.90 8.34 6.63
N ILE A 104 1.80 7.33 5.76
CA ILE A 104 0.67 7.12 4.86
C ILE A 104 0.13 5.71 5.12
N VAL A 105 -1.19 5.56 5.20
CA VAL A 105 -1.86 4.25 5.38
C VAL A 105 -2.88 4.06 4.28
N PHE A 106 -2.82 2.92 3.60
CA PHE A 106 -3.86 2.46 2.69
C PHE A 106 -4.66 1.38 3.40
N GLU A 107 -5.99 1.48 3.36
CA GLU A 107 -6.92 0.51 3.91
C GLU A 107 -7.93 0.08 2.85
N GLU A 108 -8.17 -1.22 2.74
CA GLU A 108 -9.30 -1.77 2.00
C GLU A 108 -10.11 -2.68 2.91
N TYR A 109 -11.40 -2.38 3.02
CA TYR A 109 -12.37 -3.25 3.65
C TYR A 109 -13.19 -3.96 2.58
N ASN A 110 -13.08 -5.29 2.53
CA ASN A 110 -13.92 -6.15 1.72
C ASN A 110 -15.18 -6.52 2.52
N LYS A 111 -16.32 -5.95 2.15
CA LYS A 111 -17.61 -6.12 2.84
C LYS A 111 -18.15 -7.53 2.68
N ASP A 112 -18.00 -8.12 1.50
CA ASP A 112 -18.50 -9.46 1.19
C ASP A 112 -17.77 -10.51 2.03
N LEU A 113 -16.44 -10.40 2.13
CA LEU A 113 -15.62 -11.30 2.91
C LEU A 113 -15.57 -10.94 4.40
N LYS A 114 -16.00 -9.73 4.77
CA LYS A 114 -15.87 -9.12 6.11
C LYS A 114 -14.42 -9.11 6.61
N ILE A 115 -13.49 -8.71 5.74
CA ILE A 115 -12.06 -8.66 6.05
C ILE A 115 -11.51 -7.31 5.68
N LYS A 116 -10.64 -6.80 6.54
CA LYS A 116 -9.99 -5.51 6.36
C LYS A 116 -8.48 -5.71 6.31
N TYR A 117 -7.88 -5.25 5.23
CA TYR A 117 -6.42 -5.18 5.07
C TYR A 117 -5.99 -3.73 5.07
N LEU A 118 -4.86 -3.45 5.70
CA LEU A 118 -4.18 -2.17 5.58
C LEU A 118 -2.68 -2.37 5.53
N TYR A 119 -2.01 -1.44 4.86
CA TYR A 119 -0.57 -1.28 4.99
C TYR A 119 -0.23 0.19 5.23
N GLN A 120 0.82 0.40 6.00
CA GLN A 120 1.37 1.70 6.34
C GLN A 120 2.79 1.82 5.79
N ILE A 121 3.13 2.98 5.24
CA ILE A 121 4.48 3.36 4.81
C ILE A 121 4.97 4.48 5.74
N GLN A 122 6.20 4.35 6.23
CA GLN A 122 6.92 5.39 6.97
C GLN A 122 8.44 5.27 6.72
N SER A 123 9.21 6.34 6.89
CA SER A 123 10.68 6.30 6.87
C SER A 123 11.26 6.09 8.28
N SER A 124 12.51 5.65 8.32
CA SER A 124 13.36 5.52 9.50
C SER A 124 14.81 5.79 9.10
N ARG A 125 15.48 6.67 9.85
CA ARG A 125 16.89 7.00 9.62
C ARG A 125 17.79 5.76 9.65
N GLU A 126 17.51 4.85 10.57
CA GLU A 126 18.31 3.64 10.84
C GLU A 126 17.95 2.48 9.90
N TYR A 127 16.65 2.30 9.61
CA TYR A 127 16.15 1.10 8.91
C TYR A 127 15.64 1.35 7.48
N GLY A 128 15.66 2.59 7.00
CA GLY A 128 15.09 2.97 5.70
C GLY A 128 13.56 2.97 5.71
N PHE A 129 12.93 2.43 4.67
CA PHE A 129 11.47 2.40 4.56
C PHE A 129 10.87 1.22 5.34
N ILE A 130 9.88 1.51 6.18
CA ILE A 130 9.17 0.52 6.97
C ILE A 130 7.75 0.37 6.42
N PHE A 131 7.43 -0.84 5.98
CA PHE A 131 6.08 -1.26 5.58
C PHE A 131 5.44 -2.06 6.71
N LYS A 132 4.34 -1.56 7.28
CA LYS A 132 3.59 -2.28 8.34
C LYS A 132 2.24 -2.73 7.81
N SER A 133 2.02 -4.04 7.74
CA SER A 133 0.76 -4.65 7.30
C SER A 133 -0.12 -5.05 8.49
N LYS A 134 -1.44 -4.96 8.34
CA LYS A 134 -2.41 -5.54 9.28
C LYS A 134 -3.59 -6.13 8.52
N LEU A 135 -3.94 -7.37 8.86
CA LEU A 135 -5.11 -8.07 8.33
C LEU A 135 -6.05 -8.38 9.49
N ASN A 136 -7.32 -7.98 9.38
CA ASN A 136 -8.33 -8.17 10.42
C ASN A 136 -9.51 -8.95 9.84
N ASN A 137 -9.84 -10.07 10.47
CA ASN A 137 -11.12 -10.74 10.28
C ASN A 137 -12.18 -10.00 11.12
N LEU A 138 -13.20 -9.46 10.45
CA LEU A 138 -14.32 -8.76 11.10
C LEU A 138 -15.60 -9.59 11.09
N SER A 139 -15.51 -10.86 10.70
CA SER A 139 -16.59 -11.83 10.85
C SER A 139 -16.51 -12.55 12.20
N SER A 140 -17.62 -13.19 12.59
CA SER A 140 -17.70 -14.04 13.78
C SER A 140 -17.13 -15.45 13.56
N SER A 141 -16.87 -15.84 12.31
CA SER A 141 -16.38 -17.17 11.93
C SER A 141 -14.87 -17.18 11.76
N LYS A 142 -14.24 -18.33 11.99
CA LYS A 142 -12.83 -18.52 11.64
C LYS A 142 -12.66 -18.53 10.12
N ILE A 143 -11.47 -18.18 9.70
CA ILE A 143 -11.05 -18.22 8.30
C ILE A 143 -9.65 -18.81 8.24
N THR A 144 -9.37 -19.58 7.20
CA THR A 144 -8.02 -20.02 6.88
C THR A 144 -7.50 -19.13 5.76
N ILE A 145 -6.30 -18.60 5.93
CA ILE A 145 -5.67 -17.70 4.96
C ILE A 145 -4.33 -18.27 4.52
N SER A 146 -4.08 -18.24 3.21
CA SER A 146 -2.75 -18.26 2.63
C SER A 146 -2.45 -16.87 2.05
N LEU A 147 -1.34 -16.28 2.49
CA LEU A 147 -1.00 -14.87 2.25
C LEU A 147 0.33 -14.78 1.49
N LEU A 148 0.31 -14.05 0.39
CA LEU A 148 1.51 -13.46 -0.22
C LEU A 148 1.52 -11.97 0.13
N ASN A 149 2.54 -11.50 0.84
CA ASN A 149 2.72 -10.09 1.13
C ASN A 149 4.19 -9.70 1.02
N GLY A 150 4.47 -8.59 0.36
CA GLY A 150 5.84 -8.09 0.18
C GLY A 150 5.88 -6.79 -0.60
N ILE A 151 7.02 -6.54 -1.21
CA ILE A 151 7.27 -5.44 -2.14
C ILE A 151 7.88 -6.01 -3.44
N GLN A 152 7.62 -5.35 -4.57
CA GLN A 152 8.07 -5.81 -5.89
C GLN A 152 8.70 -4.68 -6.71
N ASN A 153 9.48 -5.09 -7.73
CA ASN A 153 10.26 -4.21 -8.60
C ASN A 153 11.24 -3.33 -7.81
N ILE A 154 11.99 -3.97 -6.92
CA ILE A 154 13.05 -3.35 -6.11
C ILE A 154 14.25 -3.10 -7.04
N SER A 155 14.78 -1.88 -7.03
CA SER A 155 16.00 -1.53 -7.75
C SER A 155 17.22 -2.24 -7.12
N PRO A 156 18.09 -2.89 -7.91
CA PRO A 156 19.39 -3.29 -7.40
C PRO A 156 20.28 -2.05 -7.20
N TYR A 157 21.24 -2.15 -6.30
CA TYR A 157 22.19 -1.06 -6.02
C TYR A 157 23.07 -0.75 -7.25
N GLY A 158 23.40 0.53 -7.42
CA GLY A 158 24.38 0.99 -8.42
C GLY A 158 23.80 1.23 -9.83
N ILE A 159 22.48 1.18 -9.99
CA ILE A 159 21.82 1.60 -11.23
C ILE A 159 21.47 3.09 -11.12
N SER A 160 22.08 3.89 -11.99
CA SER A 160 21.77 5.31 -12.17
C SER A 160 20.52 5.50 -13.02
N VAL A 161 19.79 6.59 -12.76
CA VAL A 161 18.51 6.92 -13.46
C VAL A 161 18.76 7.82 -14.66
#